data_AF-A0A2D1SUI9-F1
#
_entry.id   AF-A0A2D1SUI9-F1
#
_cell.length_a   1.000
_cell.length_b   1.000
_cell.length_c   1.000
_cell.angle_alpha   90.00
_cell.angle_beta   90.00
_cell.angle_gamma   90.00
#
_symmetry.space_group_name_H-M   'P 1'
#
loop_
_entity.id
_entity.type
_entity.pdbx_description
1 polymer ?
#
loop_
_entity_poly.entity_id
_entity_poly.type
_entity_poly.pdbx_seq_one_letter_code
_entity_poly.pdbx_strand_id
1 'polypeptide(L)' 'MTKQQVDQAISELISEYVFPFEALVDVHTRLLGCTGVHYAAQQLRYLQNLVNAGMAKKRGETIES' A
#
# COMPACT_ATOMS: atom_id res chain seq x y z
N MET A 1 -1.74 -16.91 3.51
CA MET A 1 -2.24 -15.56 3.82
C MET A 1 -3.70 -15.48 3.40
N THR A 2 -4.60 -15.05 4.28
CA THR A 2 -6.02 -14.81 3.97
C THR A 2 -6.22 -13.40 3.39
N LYS A 3 -7.38 -13.12 2.78
CA LYS A 3 -7.69 -11.76 2.29
C LYS A 3 -7.61 -10.73 3.42
N GLN A 4 -8.16 -11.05 4.58
CA GLN A 4 -8.14 -10.17 5.75
C GLN A 4 -6.70 -9.85 6.21
N GLN A 5 -5.80 -10.83 6.19
CA GLN A 5 -4.38 -10.60 6.50
C GLN A 5 -3.71 -9.66 5.48
N VAL A 6 -4.08 -9.76 4.20
CA VAL A 6 -3.57 -8.87 3.15
C VAL A 6 -4.11 -7.45 3.34
N ASP A 7 -5.41 -7.30 3.58
CA ASP A 7 -6.05 -6.00 3.77
C ASP A 7 -5.43 -5.29 4.98
N GLN A 8 -5.19 -6.02 6.08
CA GLN A 8 -4.51 -5.51 7.27
C GLN A 8 -3.09 -5.03 6.96
N ALA A 9 -2.29 -5.83 6.23
CA ALA A 9 -0.93 -5.43 5.85
C ALA A 9 -0.91 -4.20 4.94
N ILE A 10 -1.92 -4.03 4.06
CA ILE A 10 -2.07 -2.82 3.25
C ILE A 10 -2.38 -1.62 4.15
N SER A 11 -3.30 -1.76 5.10
CA SER A 11 -3.64 -0.69 6.05
C SER A 11 -2.45 -0.26 6.90
N GLU A 12 -1.68 -1.21 7.42
CA GLU A 12 -0.44 -0.93 8.17
C GLU A 12 0.55 -0.15 7.31
N LEU A 13 0.81 -0.61 6.08
CA LEU A 13 1.75 0.05 5.18
C LEU A 13 1.32 1.49 4.84
N ILE A 14 0.03 1.73 4.58
CA ILE A 14 -0.53 3.07 4.33
C ILE A 14 -0.47 3.96 5.58
N SER A 15 -0.56 3.38 6.77
CA SER A 15 -0.41 4.11 8.02
C SER A 15 1.04 4.53 8.28
N GLU A 16 2.01 3.71 7.85
CA GLU A 16 3.44 3.96 8.04
C GLU A 16 4.04 4.89 6.98
N TYR A 17 3.52 4.88 5.76
CA TYR A 17 4.07 5.61 4.62
C TYR A 17 3.07 6.59 4.00
N VAL A 18 3.61 7.67 3.44
CA VAL A 18 2.90 8.59 2.56
C VAL A 18 3.13 8.15 1.12
N PHE A 19 2.10 7.59 0.52
CA PHE A 19 2.10 7.18 -0.88
C PHE A 19 1.61 8.32 -1.80
N PRO A 20 2.00 8.31 -3.08
CA PRO A 20 1.35 9.12 -4.10
C PRO A 20 -0.17 8.88 -4.11
N PHE A 21 -0.96 9.95 -4.23
CA PHE A 21 -2.43 9.86 -4.20
C PHE A 21 -2.97 8.92 -5.28
N GLU A 22 -2.44 9.00 -6.49
CA GLU A 22 -2.84 8.13 -7.61
C GLU A 22 -2.66 6.65 -7.29
N ALA A 23 -1.56 6.27 -6.62
CA ALA A 23 -1.31 4.89 -6.22
C ALA A 23 -2.36 4.39 -5.21
N LEU A 24 -2.80 5.25 -4.28
CA LEU A 24 -3.85 4.91 -3.31
C LEU A 24 -5.20 4.72 -3.99
N VAL A 25 -5.55 5.60 -4.94
CA VAL A 25 -6.79 5.50 -5.72
C VAL A 25 -6.83 4.20 -6.55
N ASP A 26 -5.71 3.86 -7.19
CA ASP A 26 -5.58 2.64 -7.99
C ASP A 26 -5.76 1.38 -7.15
N VAL A 27 -5.04 1.30 -6.02
CA VAL A 27 -5.15 0.17 -5.09
C VAL A 27 -6.58 0.05 -4.55
N HIS A 28 -7.18 1.16 -4.11
CA HIS A 28 -8.53 1.17 -3.59
C HIS A 28 -9.55 0.66 -4.64
N THR A 29 -9.48 1.18 -5.87
CA THR A 29 -10.36 0.75 -6.97
C THR A 29 -10.24 -0.74 -7.26
N ARG A 30 -9.01 -1.28 -7.26
CA ARG A 30 -8.76 -2.71 -7.51
C ARG A 30 -9.24 -3.61 -6.38
N LEU A 31 -9.09 -3.17 -5.12
CA LEU A 31 -9.59 -3.89 -3.96
C LEU A 31 -11.12 -3.92 -3.89
N LEU A 32 -11.79 -2.87 -4.37
CA LEU A 32 -13.26 -2.84 -4.50
C LEU A 32 -13.74 -3.75 -5.64
N GLY A 33 -13.04 -3.76 -6.78
CA GLY A 33 -13.44 -4.51 -7.97
C GLY A 33 -13.16 -6.01 -7.90
N CYS A 34 -12.35 -6.49 -6.95
CA CYS A 34 -11.98 -7.90 -6.86
C CYS A 34 -11.80 -8.39 -5.42
N THR A 35 -12.53 -9.44 -5.04
CA THR A 35 -12.47 -10.07 -3.72
C THR A 35 -11.38 -11.14 -3.58
N GLY A 36 -10.64 -11.43 -4.65
CA GLY A 36 -9.63 -12.48 -4.67
C GLY A 36 -8.40 -12.15 -3.83
N VAL A 37 -8.00 -13.07 -2.93
CA VAL A 37 -6.80 -12.92 -2.09
C VAL A 37 -5.52 -12.67 -2.91
N HIS A 38 -5.41 -13.31 -4.08
CA HIS A 38 -4.26 -13.12 -4.97
C HIS A 38 -4.22 -11.71 -5.59
N TYR A 39 -5.37 -11.09 -5.83
CA TYR A 39 -5.43 -9.73 -6.35
C TYR A 39 -5.07 -8.70 -5.27
N ALA A 40 -5.57 -8.89 -4.04
CA ALA A 40 -5.16 -8.09 -2.90
C ALA A 40 -3.63 -8.20 -2.67
N ALA A 41 -3.07 -9.41 -2.76
CA ALA A 41 -1.63 -9.63 -2.57
C ALA A 41 -0.78 -8.93 -3.64
N GLN A 42 -1.29 -8.81 -4.87
CA GLN A 42 -0.63 -7.99 -5.90
C GLN A 42 -0.62 -6.50 -5.55
N GLN A 43 -1.70 -5.98 -4.94
CA GLN A 43 -1.75 -4.58 -4.50
C GLN A 43 -0.78 -4.32 -3.36
N LEU A 44 -0.70 -5.22 -2.38
CA LEU A 44 0.28 -5.13 -1.30
C LEU A 44 1.71 -5.09 -1.86
N ARG A 45 2.05 -5.99 -2.79
CA ARG A 45 3.38 -6.01 -3.44
C ARG A 45 3.67 -4.72 -4.21
N TYR A 46 2.67 -4.16 -4.89
CA TYR A 46 2.83 -2.89 -5.59
C TYR A 46 3.20 -1.75 -4.62
N LEU A 47 2.49 -1.63 -3.50
CA LEU A 47 2.81 -0.62 -2.48
C LEU A 47 4.21 -0.85 -1.86
N GLN A 48 4.57 -2.09 -1.56
CA GLN A 48 5.92 -2.43 -1.07
C GLN A 48 7.01 -2.02 -2.06
N ASN A 49 6.77 -2.19 -3.36
CA ASN A 49 7.71 -1.75 -4.39
C ASN A 49 7.85 -0.23 -4.44
N LEU A 50 6.76 0.53 -4.23
CA LEU A 50 6.84 2.00 -4.14
C LEU A 50 7.67 2.46 -2.94
N VAL A 51 7.56 1.77 -1.80
CA VAL A 51 8.42 2.00 -0.63
C VAL A 51 9.88 1.72 -0.98
N ASN A 52 10.18 0.53 -1.53
CA ASN A 52 11.55 0.13 -1.88
C ASN A 52 12.18 1.04 -2.94
N ALA A 53 11.37 1.60 -3.84
CA ALA A 53 11.82 2.55 -4.85
C ALA A 53 11.99 3.98 -4.32
N GLY A 54 11.71 4.24 -3.04
CA GLY A 54 11.77 5.57 -2.44
C GLY A 54 10.66 6.52 -2.90
N MET A 55 9.61 6.00 -3.55
CA MET A 55 8.47 6.79 -4.02
C MET A 55 7.44 7.04 -2.92
N ALA A 56 7.42 6.20 -1.88
CA ALA A 56 6.65 6.42 -0.67
C ALA A 56 7.58 6.86 0.46
N LYS A 57 7.20 7.93 1.18
CA LYS A 57 8.01 8.49 2.27
C LYS A 57 7.52 7.96 3.61
N LYS A 58 8.41 7.58 4.52
CA LYS A 58 7.99 7.13 5.84
C LYS A 58 7.38 8.31 6.62
N ARG A 59 6.22 8.12 7.25
CA ARG A 59 5.63 9.15 8.10
C ARG A 59 6.53 9.38 9.31
N GLY A 60 6.78 10.65 9.63
CA GLY A 60 7.63 11.01 10.76
C GLY A 60 9.14 11.01 10.47
N GLU A 61 9.57 10.73 9.24
CA GLU A 61 10.90 11.18 8.80
C GLU A 61 10.85 12.71 8.65
N THR A 62 11.18 13.41 9.73
CA THR A 62 11.49 14.84 9.71
C THR A 62 12.66 15.04 8.76
N ILE A 63 12.46 15.82 7.70
CA ILE A 63 13.58 16.36 6.93
C ILE A 63 14.21 17.40 7.86
N GLU A 64 15.25 17.03 8.61
CA GLU A 64 16.14 18.04 9.15
C GLU A 64 16.71 18.82 7.95
N SER A 65 16.33 20.09 7.87
CA SER A 65 16.85 21.08 6.92
C SER A 65 17.61 22.13 7.70
#